data_AF-A0A965KMA1-F1
#
_entry.id   AF-A0A965KMA1-F1
#
_cell.length_a   1.000
_cell.length_b   1.000
_cell.length_c   1.000
_cell.angle_alpha   90.00
_cell.angle_beta   90.00
_cell.angle_gamma   90.00
#
_symmetry.space_group_name_H-M   'P 1'
#
loop_
_entity.id
_entity.type
_entity.pdbx_description
1 polymer ?
#
loop_
_entity_poly.entity_id
_entity_poly.type
_entity_poly.pdbx_seq_one_letter_code
_entity_poly.pdbx_strand_id
1 'polypeptide(L)'
;MPLQLIFTSAPQGLTPGRSGYCTVARHRAVPDRLAQLLESVGTPHERPEGETFTFRMLEAGGKNWCVLSRFVARGLDYTQRDNRLAHHLIFSLEEAAVLPPPAAIAGRWKGWRNEWSGAPIWLEGEDRPLQLESQTPLTPAVTWREETGTGAKAAWLINASGPAAVGLLNPPETLRLLRLLAEASALLGKSSWAATFTTDAATTALVVARPTPWDVPIPADW
;
A
#
# COMPACT_ATOMS: atom_id res chain seq x y z
N MET A 1 12.53 -7.55 7.31
CA MET A 1 11.54 -6.47 7.51
C MET A 1 11.37 -5.94 6.13
N PRO A 2 10.14 -5.66 5.65
CA PRO A 2 10.00 -5.11 4.31
C PRO A 2 10.93 -3.93 4.12
N LEU A 3 11.47 -3.83 2.92
CA LEU A 3 12.25 -2.68 2.54
C LEU A 3 11.37 -1.44 2.68
N GLN A 4 12.00 -0.31 2.98
CA GLN A 4 11.32 0.91 3.39
C GLN A 4 11.90 2.09 2.64
N LEU A 5 11.01 3.03 2.31
CA LEU A 5 11.34 4.33 1.75
C LEU A 5 10.40 5.37 2.35
N ILE A 6 10.95 6.47 2.84
CA ILE A 6 10.21 7.62 3.35
C ILE A 6 10.53 8.82 2.47
N PHE A 7 9.48 9.47 1.98
CA PHE A 7 9.53 10.60 1.06
C PHE A 7 8.67 11.73 1.59
N THR A 8 9.23 12.93 1.73
CA THR A 8 8.54 14.12 2.27
C THR A 8 9.28 15.40 1.88
N SER A 9 8.70 16.57 2.14
CA SER A 9 9.39 17.84 1.95
C SER A 9 10.42 18.05 3.06
N ALA A 10 11.70 18.17 2.68
CA ALA A 10 12.82 18.37 3.61
C ALA A 10 13.88 19.31 3.01
N PRO A 11 14.64 20.04 3.86
CA PRO A 11 15.70 20.93 3.39
C PRO A 11 16.86 20.17 2.73
N GLN A 12 17.03 18.88 3.06
CA GLN A 12 18.04 18.01 2.50
C GLN A 12 17.45 16.61 2.33
N GLY A 13 17.69 15.99 1.19
CA GLY A 13 17.37 14.59 0.89
C GLY A 13 18.55 13.65 1.05
N LEU A 14 18.26 12.34 1.01
CA LEU A 14 19.25 11.27 1.16
C LEU A 14 20.30 11.29 0.04
N THR A 15 19.91 11.72 -1.16
CA THR A 15 20.84 11.99 -2.26
C THR A 15 21.34 13.43 -2.18
N PRO A 16 22.66 13.67 -2.18
CA PRO A 16 23.22 15.01 -2.11
C PRO A 16 22.66 15.95 -3.19
N GLY A 17 22.36 17.20 -2.80
CA GLY A 17 21.81 18.22 -3.70
C GLY A 17 20.29 18.17 -3.91
N ARG A 18 19.58 17.19 -3.32
CA ARG A 18 18.12 17.15 -3.32
C ARG A 18 17.55 17.91 -2.13
N SER A 19 16.51 18.70 -2.36
CA SER A 19 15.72 19.42 -1.34
C SER A 19 14.26 19.54 -1.80
N GLY A 20 13.38 19.98 -0.90
CA GLY A 20 11.93 19.91 -1.12
C GLY A 20 11.45 18.47 -1.00
N TYR A 21 10.49 18.07 -1.84
CA TYR A 21 9.98 16.70 -1.87
C TYR A 21 11.05 15.72 -2.37
N CYS A 22 11.60 14.94 -1.44
CA CYS A 22 12.68 14.01 -1.73
C CYS A 22 12.66 12.82 -0.76
N THR A 23 13.37 11.75 -1.14
CA THR A 23 13.60 10.62 -0.23
C THR A 23 14.47 11.07 0.94
N VAL A 24 13.96 10.94 2.16
CA VAL A 24 14.68 11.27 3.41
C VAL A 24 15.18 10.03 4.13
N ALA A 25 14.56 8.87 3.92
CA ALA A 25 15.05 7.61 4.44
C ALA A 25 14.79 6.47 3.49
N ARG A 26 15.74 5.54 3.36
CA ARG A 26 15.60 4.35 2.50
C ARG A 26 16.52 3.23 2.97
N HIS A 27 16.11 1.97 2.84
CA HIS A 27 17.05 0.84 2.93
C HIS A 27 17.98 0.82 1.70
N ARG A 28 19.23 0.38 1.88
CA ARG A 28 20.20 0.30 0.77
C ARG A 28 19.79 -0.70 -0.31
N ALA A 29 19.08 -1.75 0.09
CA ALA A 29 18.58 -2.79 -0.82
C ALA A 29 17.45 -2.32 -1.75
N VAL A 30 16.85 -1.13 -1.53
CA VAL A 30 15.86 -0.57 -2.47
C VAL A 30 16.57 -0.10 -3.74
N PRO A 31 16.24 -0.64 -4.92
CA PRO A 31 16.87 -0.22 -6.17
C PRO A 31 16.58 1.25 -6.51
N ASP A 32 17.54 1.93 -7.14
CA ASP A 32 17.39 3.34 -7.52
C ASP A 32 16.23 3.59 -8.47
N ARG A 33 16.03 2.70 -9.45
CA ARG A 33 14.88 2.78 -10.36
C ARG A 33 13.55 2.66 -9.63
N LEU A 34 13.46 1.82 -8.59
CA LEU A 34 12.25 1.71 -7.78
C LEU A 34 12.04 2.97 -6.95
N ALA A 35 13.08 3.52 -6.33
CA ALA A 35 12.96 4.77 -5.59
C ALA A 35 12.51 5.94 -6.47
N GLN A 36 13.09 6.09 -7.66
CA GLN A 36 12.67 7.11 -8.63
C GLN A 36 11.19 6.96 -9.03
N LEU A 37 10.73 5.72 -9.24
CA LEU A 37 9.32 5.45 -9.50
C LEU A 37 8.45 5.87 -8.30
N LEU A 38 8.85 5.53 -7.08
CA LEU A 38 8.10 5.91 -5.87
C LEU A 38 8.07 7.43 -5.65
N GLU A 39 9.18 8.14 -5.94
CA GLU A 39 9.21 9.60 -5.93
C GLU A 39 8.24 10.20 -6.97
N SER A 40 8.12 9.57 -8.15
CA SER A 40 7.21 10.03 -9.22
C SER A 40 5.73 9.81 -8.92
N VAL A 41 5.40 8.83 -8.08
CA VAL A 41 4.01 8.59 -7.61
C VAL A 41 3.54 9.75 -6.73
N GLY A 42 4.46 10.47 -6.08
CA GLY A 42 4.16 11.61 -5.24
C GLY A 42 3.28 11.24 -4.04
N THR A 43 2.41 12.18 -3.64
CA THR A 43 1.50 12.04 -2.49
C THR A 43 0.07 12.30 -2.96
N PRO A 44 -0.70 11.26 -3.38
CA PRO A 44 -2.07 11.42 -3.90
C PRO A 44 -3.09 11.83 -2.82
N HIS A 45 -2.64 12.18 -1.62
CA HIS A 45 -3.49 12.55 -0.50
C HIS A 45 -3.85 14.03 -0.59
N GLU A 46 -5.04 14.35 -1.10
CA GLU A 46 -5.50 15.73 -1.26
C GLU A 46 -6.18 16.31 -0.01
N ARG A 47 -6.44 15.46 1.00
CA ARG A 47 -7.11 15.89 2.23
C ARG A 47 -6.14 16.63 3.14
N PRO A 48 -6.63 17.65 3.88
CA PRO A 48 -5.83 18.34 4.89
C PRO A 48 -5.54 17.46 6.12
N GLU A 49 -6.34 16.42 6.33
CA GLU A 49 -6.25 15.51 7.48
C GLU A 49 -6.53 14.06 7.08
N GLY A 50 -6.03 13.15 7.92
CA GLY A 50 -6.22 11.70 7.78
C GLY A 50 -5.05 11.01 7.07
N GLU A 51 -5.31 9.77 6.66
CA GLU A 51 -4.32 8.92 6.02
C GLU A 51 -4.92 8.21 4.81
N THR A 52 -4.15 8.12 3.74
CA THR A 52 -4.49 7.33 2.56
C THR A 52 -3.52 6.18 2.43
N PHE A 53 -4.04 4.97 2.31
CA PHE A 53 -3.25 3.80 1.98
C PHE A 53 -3.44 3.43 0.52
N THR A 54 -2.36 2.97 -0.11
CA THR A 54 -2.43 2.36 -1.43
C THR A 54 -1.60 1.10 -1.46
N PHE A 55 -2.02 0.14 -2.28
CA PHE A 55 -1.23 -1.04 -2.59
C PHE A 55 -1.15 -1.22 -4.11
N ARG A 56 0.06 -1.35 -4.63
CA ARG A 56 0.36 -1.46 -6.07
C ARG A 56 1.46 -2.48 -6.31
N MET A 57 1.42 -3.13 -7.47
CA MET A 57 2.56 -3.87 -8.00
C MET A 57 3.32 -2.99 -8.99
N LEU A 58 4.64 -2.87 -8.83
CA LEU A 58 5.50 -2.04 -9.68
C LEU A 58 6.61 -2.88 -10.27
N GLU A 59 6.89 -2.69 -11.56
CA GLU A 59 8.06 -3.27 -12.21
C GLU A 59 9.22 -2.27 -12.16
N ALA A 60 10.36 -2.71 -11.62
CA ALA A 60 11.58 -1.90 -11.58
C ALA A 60 12.82 -2.78 -11.76
N GLY A 61 13.57 -2.53 -12.83
CA GLY A 61 14.82 -3.25 -13.10
C GLY A 61 14.59 -4.74 -13.41
N GLY A 62 13.52 -5.08 -14.13
CA GLY A 62 13.19 -6.46 -14.49
C GLY A 62 12.64 -7.31 -13.34
N LYS A 63 12.33 -6.70 -12.19
CA LYS A 63 11.69 -7.37 -11.05
C LYS A 63 10.37 -6.69 -10.71
N ASN A 64 9.40 -7.50 -10.27
CA ASN A 64 8.13 -7.02 -9.74
C ASN A 64 8.23 -6.84 -8.22
N TRP A 65 7.71 -5.73 -7.74
CA TRP A 65 7.70 -5.34 -6.33
C TRP A 65 6.28 -5.08 -5.89
N CYS A 66 5.93 -5.60 -4.71
CA CYS A 66 4.67 -5.30 -4.06
C CYS A 66 4.88 -4.10 -3.12
N VAL A 67 4.19 -2.99 -3.36
CA VAL A 67 4.40 -1.75 -2.61
C VAL A 67 3.11 -1.34 -1.89
N LEU A 68 3.20 -1.31 -0.56
CA LEU A 68 2.17 -0.80 0.33
C LEU A 68 2.60 0.58 0.83
N SER A 69 1.84 1.61 0.48
CA SER A 69 2.18 3.00 0.80
C SER A 69 1.14 3.61 1.73
N ARG A 70 1.60 4.42 2.67
CA ARG A 70 0.77 5.29 3.51
C ARG A 70 1.15 6.73 3.26
N PHE A 71 0.15 7.57 3.06
CA PHE A 71 0.28 9.01 2.85
C PHE A 71 -0.46 9.76 3.95
N VAL A 72 0.18 10.79 4.52
CA VAL A 72 -0.44 11.68 5.50
C VAL A 72 -0.10 13.14 5.20
N ALA A 73 -1.04 14.03 5.49
CA ALA A 73 -0.77 15.45 5.58
C ALA A 73 0.05 15.78 6.84
N ARG A 74 0.98 16.74 6.72
CA ARG A 74 1.88 17.17 7.81
C ARG A 74 1.78 18.68 8.08
N GLY A 75 0.71 19.34 7.62
CA GLY A 75 0.60 20.80 7.69
C GLY A 75 1.62 21.47 6.80
N LEU A 76 2.33 22.49 7.28
CA LEU A 76 3.30 23.26 6.49
C LEU A 76 4.73 22.69 6.56
N ASP A 77 5.47 22.78 5.47
CA ASP A 77 6.89 22.44 5.36
C ASP A 77 7.80 23.60 5.82
N TYR A 78 9.12 23.38 5.72
CA TYR A 78 10.13 24.37 6.09
C TYR A 78 10.10 25.64 5.22
N THR A 79 9.35 25.63 4.12
CA THR A 79 9.09 26.77 3.23
C THR A 79 7.68 27.34 3.37
N GLN A 80 6.92 26.95 4.39
CA GLN A 80 5.52 27.36 4.62
C GLN A 80 4.55 26.92 3.50
N ARG A 81 4.82 25.79 2.85
CA ARG A 81 3.91 25.15 1.87
C ARG A 81 3.35 23.84 2.40
N ASP A 82 2.23 23.37 1.88
CA ASP A 82 1.66 22.08 2.29
C ASP A 82 2.67 20.94 2.16
N ASN A 83 2.88 20.24 3.28
CA ASN A 83 3.76 19.11 3.42
C ASN A 83 2.96 17.82 3.54
N ARG A 84 3.49 16.78 2.91
CA ARG A 84 2.94 15.43 2.94
C ARG A 84 4.08 14.45 3.17
N LEU A 85 3.78 13.36 3.86
CA LEU A 85 4.72 12.28 4.06
C LEU A 85 4.17 11.02 3.42
N ALA A 86 4.98 10.41 2.55
CA ALA A 86 4.79 9.08 2.02
C ALA A 86 5.74 8.11 2.73
N HIS A 87 5.19 7.05 3.29
CA HIS A 87 5.95 5.93 3.81
C HIS A 87 5.58 4.69 3.00
N HIS A 88 6.57 4.08 2.36
CA HIS A 88 6.42 2.89 1.53
C HIS A 88 7.03 1.68 2.25
N LEU A 89 6.26 0.61 2.35
CA LEU A 89 6.73 -0.75 2.57
C LEU A 89 6.82 -1.47 1.22
N ILE A 90 7.96 -2.10 0.96
CA ILE A 90 8.30 -2.73 -0.31
C ILE A 90 8.63 -4.19 -0.01
N PHE A 91 7.95 -5.08 -0.72
CA PHE A 91 8.07 -6.53 -0.58
C PHE A 91 8.48 -7.15 -1.91
N SER A 92 9.30 -8.20 -1.84
CA SER A 92 9.45 -9.12 -2.95
C SER A 92 8.20 -10.00 -3.10
N LEU A 93 8.05 -10.69 -4.24
CA LEU A 93 6.95 -11.63 -4.43
C LEU A 93 7.04 -12.84 -3.47
N GLU A 94 8.26 -13.27 -3.15
CA GLU A 94 8.53 -14.35 -2.21
C GLU A 94 8.11 -13.98 -0.78
N GLU A 95 8.42 -12.75 -0.34
CA GLU A 95 7.97 -12.25 0.96
C GLU A 95 6.45 -12.13 1.02
N ALA A 96 5.84 -11.58 -0.04
CA ALA A 96 4.40 -11.43 -0.15
C ALA A 96 3.64 -12.77 0.00
N ALA A 97 4.17 -13.85 -0.56
CA ALA A 97 3.50 -15.16 -0.60
C ALA A 97 3.23 -15.79 0.79
N VAL A 98 3.97 -15.38 1.83
CA VAL A 98 3.83 -15.92 3.20
C VAL A 98 3.21 -14.93 4.18
N LEU A 99 2.87 -13.73 3.70
CA LEU A 99 2.32 -12.65 4.51
C LEU A 99 0.81 -12.51 4.33
N PRO A 100 0.09 -11.97 5.34
CA PRO A 100 -1.33 -11.68 5.19
C PRO A 100 -1.57 -10.63 4.09
N PRO A 101 -2.82 -10.45 3.63
CA PRO A 101 -3.14 -9.50 2.58
C PRO A 101 -2.62 -8.08 2.90
N PRO A 102 -2.20 -7.28 1.90
CA PRO A 102 -1.59 -5.96 2.14
C PRO A 102 -2.44 -5.01 2.98
N ALA A 103 -3.76 -5.05 2.83
CA ALA A 103 -4.68 -4.24 3.64
C ALA A 103 -4.65 -4.64 5.13
N ALA A 104 -4.44 -5.93 5.43
CA ALA A 104 -4.26 -6.38 6.82
C ALA A 104 -2.94 -5.87 7.39
N ILE A 105 -1.86 -5.88 6.61
CA ILE A 105 -0.56 -5.32 7.02
C ILE A 105 -0.71 -3.83 7.33
N ALA A 106 -1.38 -3.06 6.46
CA ALA A 106 -1.59 -1.63 6.64
C ALA A 106 -2.22 -1.30 7.99
N GLY A 107 -3.27 -2.04 8.38
CA GLY A 107 -3.96 -1.81 9.66
C GLY A 107 -3.25 -2.37 10.89
N ARG A 108 -2.32 -3.32 10.73
CA ARG A 108 -1.68 -4.06 11.84
C ARG A 108 -0.24 -3.63 12.13
N TRP A 109 0.43 -2.99 11.17
CA TRP A 109 1.80 -2.56 11.36
C TRP A 109 1.84 -1.16 12.00
N LYS A 110 2.53 -1.03 13.15
CA LYS A 110 2.64 0.25 13.89
C LYS A 110 3.89 1.06 13.58
N GLY A 111 4.73 0.60 12.66
CA GLY A 111 5.94 1.32 12.25
C GLY A 111 5.69 2.51 11.31
N TRP A 112 4.44 2.78 10.94
CA TRP A 112 4.08 3.93 10.11
C TRP A 112 4.56 5.24 10.74
N ARG A 113 5.08 6.13 9.90
CA ARG A 113 5.58 7.43 10.32
C ARG A 113 4.54 8.49 9.98
N ASN A 114 4.27 9.36 10.93
CA ASN A 114 3.43 10.54 10.72
C ASN A 114 4.25 11.76 10.32
N GLU A 115 5.53 11.76 10.70
CA GLU A 115 6.46 12.83 10.42
C GLU A 115 7.89 12.32 10.27
N TRP A 116 8.72 13.17 9.69
CA TRP A 116 10.16 13.02 9.66
C TRP A 116 10.80 14.27 10.25
N SER A 117 11.77 14.08 11.14
CA SER A 117 12.59 15.14 11.69
C SER A 117 14.05 14.70 11.74
N GLY A 118 14.96 15.66 11.51
CA GLY A 118 16.39 15.39 11.47
C GLY A 118 16.94 15.14 10.07
N ALA A 119 18.20 14.69 10.04
CA ALA A 119 18.96 14.47 8.81
C ALA A 119 18.43 13.24 8.03
N PRO A 120 18.63 13.19 6.71
CA PRO A 120 18.37 11.99 5.92
C PRO A 120 19.23 10.81 6.38
N ILE A 121 18.66 9.60 6.43
CA ILE A 121 19.38 8.40 6.89
C ILE A 121 19.16 7.19 5.99
N TRP A 122 20.17 6.31 5.97
CA TRP A 122 19.97 4.95 5.49
C TRP A 122 19.34 4.13 6.60
N LEU A 123 18.24 3.45 6.27
CA LEU A 123 17.57 2.54 7.20
C LEU A 123 18.36 1.24 7.31
N GLU A 124 18.27 0.59 8.47
CA GLU A 124 18.91 -0.69 8.79
C GLU A 124 17.87 -1.66 9.36
N GLY A 125 18.16 -2.96 9.27
CA GLY A 125 17.35 -4.01 9.90
C GLY A 125 16.38 -4.70 8.95
N GLU A 126 16.67 -4.65 7.64
CA GLU A 126 15.95 -5.40 6.61
C GLU A 126 15.90 -6.91 6.85
N ASP A 127 16.77 -7.48 7.70
CA ASP A 127 16.73 -8.91 8.07
C ASP A 127 15.71 -9.24 9.18
N ARG A 128 15.18 -8.24 9.90
CA ARG A 128 14.30 -8.48 11.08
C ARG A 128 12.89 -8.88 10.66
N PRO A 129 12.20 -9.84 11.30
CA PRO A 129 10.84 -10.20 10.90
C PRO A 129 9.86 -9.02 11.00
N LEU A 130 8.88 -8.95 10.09
CA LEU A 130 7.79 -7.98 10.16
C LEU A 130 6.90 -8.28 11.37
N GLN A 131 6.90 -7.37 12.35
CA GLN A 131 6.07 -7.47 13.54
C GLN A 131 4.69 -6.86 13.27
N LEU A 132 3.65 -7.68 13.30
CA LEU A 132 2.26 -7.25 13.11
C LEU A 132 1.50 -7.41 14.43
N GLU A 133 0.68 -6.43 14.78
CA GLU A 133 -0.21 -6.58 15.93
C GLU A 133 -1.15 -7.78 15.75
N SER A 134 -1.45 -8.43 16.87
CA SER A 134 -2.49 -9.45 16.93
C SER A 134 -3.84 -8.80 16.63
N GLN A 135 -4.59 -9.43 15.72
CA GLN A 135 -5.97 -9.07 15.41
C GLN A 135 -6.79 -10.34 15.27
N THR A 136 -8.10 -10.21 15.43
CA THR A 136 -9.05 -11.28 15.14
C THR A 136 -8.74 -11.87 13.75
N PRO A 137 -8.70 -13.21 13.61
CA PRO A 137 -8.46 -13.85 12.32
C PRO A 137 -9.40 -13.29 11.25
N LEU A 138 -8.94 -13.25 10.00
CA LEU A 138 -9.77 -12.89 8.85
C LEU A 138 -10.74 -14.04 8.56
N THR A 139 -11.68 -14.29 9.48
CA THR A 139 -12.80 -15.20 9.24
C THR A 139 -13.72 -14.55 8.20
N PRO A 140 -14.31 -15.32 7.28
CA PRO A 140 -14.81 -14.71 6.05
C PRO A 140 -15.90 -13.69 6.32
N ALA A 141 -15.63 -12.44 5.94
CA ALA A 141 -16.60 -11.37 5.80
C ALA A 141 -17.40 -11.02 7.09
N VAL A 142 -16.82 -11.18 8.29
CA VAL A 142 -17.46 -10.78 9.55
C VAL A 142 -17.66 -9.27 9.60
N THR A 143 -16.60 -8.51 9.33
CA THR A 143 -16.64 -7.04 9.28
C THR A 143 -17.64 -6.59 8.21
N TRP A 144 -17.66 -7.26 7.05
CA TRP A 144 -18.65 -6.99 6.01
C TRP A 144 -20.10 -7.21 6.44
N ARG A 145 -20.35 -8.28 7.21
CA ARG A 145 -21.69 -8.55 7.75
C ARG A 145 -22.12 -7.48 8.75
N GLU A 146 -21.22 -7.03 9.60
CA GLU A 146 -21.47 -5.96 10.57
C GLU A 146 -21.77 -4.62 9.86
N GLU A 147 -20.99 -4.25 8.84
CA GLU A 147 -21.14 -2.97 8.14
C GLU A 147 -22.31 -2.93 7.16
N THR A 148 -22.65 -4.07 6.53
CA THR A 148 -23.58 -4.08 5.40
C THR A 148 -24.79 -4.98 5.57
N GLY A 149 -24.90 -5.66 6.72
CA GLY A 149 -25.91 -6.68 7.00
C GLY A 149 -25.65 -8.03 6.34
N THR A 150 -24.64 -8.15 5.46
CA THR A 150 -24.32 -9.40 4.75
C THR A 150 -22.82 -9.53 4.46
N GLY A 151 -22.28 -10.75 4.62
CA GLY A 151 -20.90 -11.05 4.23
C GLY A 151 -20.71 -11.18 2.71
N ALA A 152 -21.79 -11.35 1.95
CA ALA A 152 -21.71 -11.62 0.51
C ALA A 152 -21.07 -10.48 -0.29
N LYS A 153 -21.17 -9.23 0.20
CA LYS A 153 -20.58 -8.06 -0.46
C LYS A 153 -19.05 -8.08 -0.47
N ALA A 154 -18.39 -8.85 0.40
CA ALA A 154 -16.94 -9.03 0.34
C ALA A 154 -16.50 -9.64 -1.01
N ALA A 155 -17.31 -10.54 -1.57
CA ALA A 155 -17.03 -11.15 -2.86
C ALA A 155 -17.21 -10.17 -4.03
N TRP A 156 -17.91 -9.05 -3.87
CA TRP A 156 -18.10 -8.08 -4.97
C TRP A 156 -16.80 -7.37 -5.38
N LEU A 157 -15.81 -7.34 -4.50
CA LEU A 157 -14.48 -6.79 -4.82
C LEU A 157 -13.63 -7.77 -5.67
N ILE A 158 -14.18 -8.94 -5.99
CA ILE A 158 -13.53 -10.02 -6.73
C ILE A 158 -14.50 -10.51 -7.83
N ASN A 159 -14.02 -10.60 -9.07
CA ASN A 159 -14.72 -11.26 -10.16
C ASN A 159 -14.11 -12.65 -10.43
N ALA A 160 -14.76 -13.44 -11.30
CA ALA A 160 -14.30 -14.79 -11.66
C ALA A 160 -12.89 -14.83 -12.28
N SER A 161 -12.39 -13.69 -12.76
CA SER A 161 -11.09 -13.53 -13.44
C SER A 161 -10.04 -12.81 -12.57
N GLY A 162 -10.36 -12.42 -11.33
CA GLY A 162 -9.46 -11.64 -10.46
C GLY A 162 -10.13 -10.46 -9.76
N PRO A 163 -9.37 -9.44 -9.33
CA PRO A 163 -9.92 -8.28 -8.62
C PRO A 163 -10.88 -7.47 -9.49
N ALA A 164 -11.99 -6.97 -8.91
CA ALA A 164 -13.01 -6.18 -9.61
C ALA A 164 -12.89 -4.68 -9.34
N ALA A 165 -13.02 -3.83 -10.38
CA ALA A 165 -13.00 -2.37 -10.25
C ALA A 165 -14.29 -1.84 -9.62
N VAL A 166 -14.29 -1.78 -8.28
CA VAL A 166 -15.43 -1.37 -7.47
C VAL A 166 -15.04 -0.26 -6.51
N GLY A 167 -15.88 0.77 -6.46
CA GLY A 167 -15.76 1.82 -5.45
C GLY A 167 -16.70 1.65 -4.27
N LEU A 168 -16.20 1.97 -3.07
CA LEU A 168 -17.03 2.03 -1.86
C LEU A 168 -17.48 3.47 -1.65
N LEU A 169 -18.78 3.69 -1.75
CA LEU A 169 -19.42 4.96 -1.43
C LEU A 169 -19.66 5.03 0.07
N ASN A 170 -19.32 6.17 0.67
CA ASN A 170 -19.42 6.41 2.13
C ASN A 170 -18.75 5.30 2.95
N PRO A 171 -17.43 5.05 2.74
CA PRO A 171 -16.73 4.01 3.50
C PRO A 171 -16.68 4.37 5.00
N PRO A 172 -16.54 3.36 5.88
CA PRO A 172 -16.25 3.61 7.29
C PRO A 172 -14.85 4.21 7.47
N GLU A 173 -14.47 4.46 8.72
CA GLU A 173 -13.12 4.93 9.07
C GLU A 173 -12.00 4.04 8.51
N THR A 174 -10.80 4.61 8.31
CA THR A 174 -9.72 3.97 7.56
C THR A 174 -9.35 2.57 8.07
N LEU A 175 -9.23 2.37 9.39
CA LEU A 175 -8.89 1.05 9.95
C LEU A 175 -9.97 0.01 9.64
N ARG A 176 -11.24 0.40 9.74
CA ARG A 176 -12.38 -0.46 9.43
C ARG A 176 -12.46 -0.75 7.92
N LEU A 177 -12.19 0.24 7.08
CA LEU A 177 -12.09 0.08 5.63
C LEU A 177 -10.95 -0.89 5.25
N LEU A 178 -9.76 -0.73 5.83
CA LEU A 178 -8.65 -1.66 5.62
C LEU A 178 -9.01 -3.09 6.02
N ARG A 179 -9.80 -3.25 7.09
CA ARG A 179 -10.31 -4.56 7.51
C ARG A 179 -11.27 -5.17 6.47
N LEU A 180 -12.20 -4.38 5.92
CA LEU A 180 -13.09 -4.82 4.83
C LEU A 180 -12.28 -5.27 3.61
N LEU A 181 -11.28 -4.48 3.20
CA LEU A 181 -10.41 -4.81 2.07
C LEU A 181 -9.57 -6.06 2.32
N ALA A 182 -9.10 -6.25 3.56
CA ALA A 182 -8.37 -7.45 3.97
C ALA A 182 -9.24 -8.71 3.90
N GLU A 183 -10.47 -8.65 4.41
CA GLU A 183 -11.42 -9.76 4.37
C GLU A 183 -11.81 -10.12 2.94
N ALA A 184 -12.04 -9.12 2.08
CA ALA A 184 -12.31 -9.36 0.68
C ALA A 184 -11.10 -10.01 -0.01
N SER A 185 -9.91 -9.42 0.10
CA SER A 185 -8.69 -9.94 -0.53
C SER A 185 -8.32 -11.35 -0.05
N ALA A 186 -8.68 -11.72 1.19
CA ALA A 186 -8.48 -13.07 1.70
C ALA A 186 -9.29 -14.14 0.93
N LEU A 187 -10.41 -13.77 0.30
CA LEU A 187 -11.19 -14.68 -0.55
C LEU A 187 -10.42 -15.15 -1.81
N LEU A 188 -9.38 -14.41 -2.22
CA LEU A 188 -8.47 -14.82 -3.31
C LEU A 188 -7.46 -15.89 -2.88
N GLY A 189 -7.41 -16.25 -1.59
CA GLY A 189 -6.46 -17.20 -1.05
C GLY A 189 -5.01 -16.81 -1.33
N LYS A 190 -4.28 -17.68 -2.04
CA LYS A 190 -2.86 -17.46 -2.41
C LYS A 190 -2.66 -16.22 -3.30
N SER A 191 -3.70 -15.78 -3.99
CA SER A 191 -3.66 -14.60 -4.87
C SER A 191 -4.08 -13.30 -4.18
N SER A 192 -4.16 -13.27 -2.84
CA SER A 192 -4.59 -12.08 -2.09
C SER A 192 -3.78 -10.81 -2.35
N TRP A 193 -2.51 -10.95 -2.76
CA TRP A 193 -1.63 -9.85 -3.14
C TRP A 193 -1.80 -9.38 -4.60
N ALA A 194 -2.68 -9.98 -5.39
CA ALA A 194 -3.04 -9.47 -6.71
C ALA A 194 -4.02 -8.28 -6.63
N ALA A 195 -4.74 -8.14 -5.51
CA ALA A 195 -5.74 -7.09 -5.30
C ALA A 195 -5.10 -5.76 -4.89
N THR A 196 -4.96 -4.83 -5.85
CA THR A 196 -4.54 -3.44 -5.60
C THR A 196 -5.64 -2.62 -4.93
N PHE A 197 -5.31 -1.61 -4.13
CA PHE A 197 -6.31 -0.72 -3.53
C PHE A 197 -5.81 0.71 -3.32
N THR A 198 -6.75 1.64 -3.14
CA THR A 198 -6.53 3.00 -2.62
C THR A 198 -7.68 3.38 -1.69
N THR A 199 -7.38 3.93 -0.50
CA THR A 199 -8.40 4.28 0.51
C THR A 199 -8.85 5.75 0.46
N ASP A 200 -8.64 6.47 -0.64
CA ASP A 200 -9.03 7.88 -0.73
C ASP A 200 -10.56 8.03 -0.70
N ALA A 201 -11.07 8.74 0.29
CA ALA A 201 -12.48 8.76 0.64
C ALA A 201 -13.31 9.79 -0.17
N ALA A 202 -12.74 10.53 -1.13
CA ALA A 202 -13.52 11.33 -2.08
C ALA A 202 -14.08 10.47 -3.23
N THR A 203 -13.37 9.39 -3.57
CA THR A 203 -13.80 8.36 -4.50
C THR A 203 -13.00 7.13 -4.14
N THR A 204 -13.50 6.31 -3.20
CA THR A 204 -12.80 5.04 -2.92
C THR A 204 -12.95 4.24 -4.20
N ALA A 205 -11.88 4.07 -4.97
CA ALA A 205 -11.84 3.23 -6.14
C ALA A 205 -10.85 2.08 -5.88
N LEU A 206 -11.37 0.87 -5.70
CA LEU A 206 -10.69 -0.36 -6.13
C LEU A 206 -11.02 -0.48 -7.65
N VAL A 207 -10.22 -0.91 -8.62
CA VAL A 207 -9.09 -1.84 -8.78
C VAL A 207 -8.41 -1.50 -10.11
N VAL A 208 -7.10 -1.75 -10.25
CA VAL A 208 -6.52 -2.19 -11.53
C VAL A 208 -5.55 -3.33 -11.28
N ALA A 209 -5.96 -4.57 -11.56
CA ALA A 209 -5.02 -5.60 -11.97
C ALA A 209 -4.95 -5.56 -13.50
N ARG A 210 -3.78 -5.27 -14.07
CA ARG A 210 -3.56 -5.68 -15.46
C ARG A 210 -3.57 -7.21 -15.49
N PRO A 211 -4.18 -7.86 -16.49
CA PRO A 211 -3.90 -9.26 -16.75
C PRO A 211 -2.39 -9.41 -16.94
N THR A 212 -1.80 -10.41 -16.30
CA THR A 212 -0.44 -10.83 -16.60
C THR A 212 -0.38 -11.28 -18.07
N PRO A 213 0.71 -10.99 -18.82
CA PRO A 213 0.82 -11.39 -20.23
C PRO A 213 0.93 -12.91 -20.47
N TRP A 214 0.72 -13.73 -19.43
CA TRP A 214 0.85 -15.19 -19.49
C TRP A 214 -0.49 -15.94 -19.41
N ASP A 215 -1.62 -15.23 -19.41
CA ASP A 215 -2.92 -15.86 -19.68
C ASP A 215 -3.05 -16.10 -21.18
N VAL A 216 -2.31 -17.11 -21.67
CA VAL A 216 -2.61 -17.73 -22.97
C VAL A 216 -3.98 -18.40 -22.80
N PRO A 217 -4.99 -18.08 -23.62
CA PRO A 217 -6.19 -18.90 -23.65
C PRO A 217 -5.76 -20.29 -24.13
N ILE A 218 -5.97 -21.31 -23.30
CA ILE A 218 -6.03 -22.68 -23.81
C ILE A 218 -7.15 -22.66 -24.85
N PRO A 219 -6.88 -22.95 -26.14
CA PRO A 219 -7.95 -23.06 -27.11
C PRO A 219 -8.90 -24.15 -26.65
N ALA A 220 -10.16 -23.78 -26.47
CA ALA A 220 -11.22 -24.77 -26.40
C ALA A 220 -11.35 -25.35 -27.81
N ASP A 221 -10.66 -26.46 -28.05
CA ASP A 221 -10.89 -27.48 -29.08
C ASP A 221 -9.80 -28.53 -28.87
N TRP A 222 -10.18 -29.71 -28.33
CA TRP A 222 -9.72 -31.10 -28.56
C TRP A 222 -10.34 -32.00 -27.48
#